data_AF-A0A3A4VE96-F1
#
_entry.id   AF-A0A3A4VE96-F1
#
_cell.length_a   1.000
_cell.length_b   1.000
_cell.length_c   1.000
_cell.angle_alpha   90.00
_cell.angle_beta   90.00
_cell.angle_gamma   90.00
#
_symmetry.space_group_name_H-M   'P 1'
#
loop_
_entity.id
_entity.type
_entity.pdbx_description
1 polymer ?
#
loop_
_entity_poly.entity_id
_entity_poly.type
_entity_poly.pdbx_seq_one_letter_code
_entity_poly.pdbx_strand_id
1 'polypeptide(L)'
;MFCDIEGTLLVGDKVNQEVLEKLKGFSEIKPVTLWSGGDLEELKKKLVASGINYPLVSKDTFNGCKVEIIMDDLDEDIFKREYETSFKEYIQIG
;
A
#
# COMPACT_ATOMS: atom_id res chain seq x y z
N MET A 1 -6.05 -6.79 -2.04
CA MET A 1 -5.59 -5.90 -0.96
C MET A 1 -4.70 -4.85 -1.57
N PHE A 2 -4.84 -3.61 -1.14
CA PHE A 2 -3.95 -2.52 -1.51
C PHE A 2 -3.13 -2.13 -0.28
N CYS A 3 -1.82 -2.00 -0.45
CA CYS A 3 -0.89 -1.62 0.60
C CYS A 3 -0.14 -0.37 0.17
N ASP A 4 -0.16 0.64 1.03
CA ASP A 4 0.67 1.81 0.89
C ASP A 4 2.17 1.47 0.98
N ILE A 5 2.99 2.34 0.39
CA ILE A 5 4.44 2.18 0.40
C ILE A 5 5.08 3.09 1.45
N GLU A 6 4.98 4.40 1.31
CA GLU A 6 5.72 5.35 2.13
C GLU A 6 5.13 5.54 3.53
N GLY A 7 5.88 5.16 4.57
CA GLY A 7 5.38 5.17 5.94
C GLY A 7 4.77 3.82 6.34
N THR A 8 4.35 3.02 5.36
CA THR A 8 3.76 1.69 5.56
C THR A 8 4.75 0.55 5.32
N LEU A 9 5.03 0.22 4.05
CA LEU A 9 5.94 -0.86 3.67
C LEU A 9 7.41 -0.41 3.73
N LEU A 10 7.68 0.85 3.40
CA LEU A 10 8.98 1.50 3.47
C LEU A 10 8.93 2.62 4.50
N VAL A 11 9.66 2.44 5.60
CA VAL A 11 9.81 3.45 6.66
C VAL A 11 11.21 4.04 6.53
N GLY A 12 11.29 5.23 5.91
CA GLY A 12 12.56 5.78 5.42
C GLY A 12 13.14 4.89 4.31
N ASP A 13 14.40 4.49 4.44
CA ASP A 13 15.09 3.61 3.48
C ASP A 13 15.03 2.11 3.86
N LYS A 14 14.15 1.74 4.80
CA LYS A 14 14.06 0.36 5.31
C LYS A 14 12.70 -0.25 5.04
N VAL A 15 12.73 -1.54 4.70
CA VAL A 15 11.52 -2.37 4.59
C VAL A 15 10.99 -2.69 5.98
N ASN A 16 9.72 -2.39 6.22
CA ASN A 16 8.98 -2.86 7.39
C ASN A 16 8.70 -4.37 7.25
N GLN A 17 9.46 -5.19 7.98
CA GLN A 17 9.38 -6.65 7.86
C GLN A 17 8.02 -7.21 8.31
N GLU A 18 7.40 -6.60 9.31
CA GLU A 18 6.08 -7.03 9.79
C GLU A 18 5.02 -6.85 8.70
N VAL A 19 5.02 -5.69 8.03
CA VAL A 19 4.13 -5.42 6.91
C VAL A 19 4.43 -6.39 5.76
N LEU A 20 5.70 -6.59 5.41
CA LEU A 20 6.08 -7.53 4.35
C LEU A 20 5.60 -8.96 4.64
N GLU A 21 5.70 -9.44 5.88
CA GLU A 21 5.19 -10.75 6.28
C GLU A 21 3.67 -10.84 6.18
N LYS A 22 2.94 -9.79 6.60
CA LYS A 22 1.49 -9.70 6.40
C LYS A 22 1.13 -9.78 4.91
N LEU A 23 1.84 -9.02 4.05
CA LEU A 23 1.61 -9.05 2.61
C LEU A 23 1.85 -10.43 2.01
N LYS A 24 2.90 -11.14 2.43
CA LYS A 24 3.14 -12.54 1.99
C LYS A 24 1.96 -13.43 2.37
N GLY A 25 1.48 -13.37 3.61
CA GLY A 25 0.31 -14.14 4.05
C GLY A 25 -0.96 -13.80 3.24
N PHE A 26 -1.20 -12.52 2.96
CA PHE A 26 -2.32 -12.13 2.09
C PHE A 26 -2.17 -12.63 0.66
N SER A 27 -0.94 -12.63 0.11
CA SER A 27 -0.67 -13.05 -1.26
C SER A 27 -0.98 -14.53 -1.53
N GLU A 28 -0.98 -15.37 -0.48
CA GLU A 28 -1.37 -16.79 -0.58
C GLU A 28 -2.88 -16.97 -0.80
N ILE A 29 -3.70 -16.01 -0.40
CA ILE A 29 -5.18 -16.11 -0.41
C ILE A 29 -5.86 -15.10 -1.33
N LYS A 30 -5.23 -13.96 -1.64
CA LYS A 30 -5.80 -12.91 -2.49
C LYS A 30 -4.72 -12.05 -3.16
N PRO A 31 -5.03 -11.38 -4.29
CA PRO A 31 -4.09 -10.48 -4.92
C PRO A 31 -3.67 -9.33 -4.00
N VAL A 32 -2.36 -9.08 -3.96
CA VAL A 32 -1.73 -7.93 -3.28
C VAL A 32 -1.28 -6.95 -4.34
N THR A 33 -1.60 -5.68 -4.15
CA THR A 33 -1.16 -4.56 -4.98
C THR A 33 -0.56 -3.51 -4.08
N LEU A 34 0.62 -3.01 -4.43
CA LEU A 34 1.19 -1.83 -3.81
C LEU A 34 0.65 -0.60 -4.51
N TRP A 35 0.45 0.46 -3.75
CA TRP A 35 0.09 1.75 -4.31
C TRP A 35 0.77 2.90 -3.59
N SER A 36 0.77 4.07 -4.21
CA SER A 36 1.33 5.27 -3.63
C SER A 36 0.71 6.52 -4.25
N GLY A 37 0.73 7.63 -3.51
CA GLY A 37 0.48 8.98 -4.03
C GLY A 37 1.75 9.69 -4.52
N GLY A 38 2.92 9.08 -4.38
CA GLY A 38 4.24 9.62 -4.72
C GLY A 38 4.76 9.23 -6.11
N ASP A 39 6.08 9.38 -6.31
CA ASP A 39 6.75 9.05 -7.57
C ASP A 39 6.92 7.53 -7.74
N LEU A 40 6.05 6.95 -8.58
CA LEU A 40 6.04 5.51 -8.85
C LEU A 40 7.35 4.99 -9.45
N GLU A 41 8.06 5.78 -10.25
CA GLU A 41 9.32 5.35 -10.87
C GLU A 41 10.46 5.26 -9.83
N GLU A 42 10.51 6.20 -8.89
CA GLU A 42 11.44 6.14 -7.77
C GLU A 42 11.15 4.94 -6.85
N LEU A 43 9.88 4.77 -6.47
CA LEU A 43 9.46 3.69 -5.58
C LEU A 43 9.70 2.32 -6.20
N LYS A 44 9.42 2.16 -7.49
CA LYS A 44 9.68 0.92 -8.22
C LYS A 44 11.14 0.51 -8.12
N LYS A 45 12.08 1.45 -8.24
CA LYS A 45 13.52 1.16 -8.08
C LYS A 45 13.85 0.69 -6.66
N LYS A 46 13.29 1.35 -5.63
CA LYS A 46 13.49 0.96 -4.22
C LYS A 46 12.95 -0.43 -3.91
N LEU A 47 11.76 -0.75 -4.42
CA LEU A 47 11.11 -2.06 -4.24
C LEU A 47 11.92 -3.17 -4.91
N VAL A 48 12.36 -2.96 -6.16
CA VAL A 48 13.20 -3.93 -6.89
C VAL A 48 14.53 -4.16 -6.18
N ALA A 49 15.20 -3.10 -5.72
CA ALA A 49 16.43 -3.21 -4.94
C ALA A 49 16.24 -3.98 -3.62
N SER A 50 15.02 -3.94 -3.07
CA SER A 50 14.61 -4.64 -1.85
C SER A 50 14.07 -6.06 -2.10
N GLY A 51 14.05 -6.52 -3.35
CA GLY A 51 13.52 -7.84 -3.73
C GLY A 51 11.99 -7.97 -3.59
N ILE A 52 11.25 -6.87 -3.54
CA ILE A 52 9.80 -6.84 -3.42
C ILE A 52 9.19 -6.72 -4.82
N ASN A 53 8.38 -7.71 -5.21
CA ASN A 53 7.80 -7.78 -6.54
C ASN A 53 6.27 -7.96 -6.48
N TYR A 54 5.57 -6.85 -6.25
CA TYR A 54 4.12 -6.75 -6.35
C TYR A 54 3.76 -5.70 -7.40
N PRO A 55 2.57 -5.77 -8.02
CA PRO A 55 2.07 -4.70 -8.88
C PRO A 55 2.10 -3.36 -8.13
N LEU A 56 2.54 -2.29 -8.80
CA LEU A 56 2.59 -0.93 -8.27
C LEU A 56 1.70 -0.02 -9.12
N VAL A 57 0.79 0.71 -8.47
CA VAL A 57 -0.16 1.63 -9.10
C VAL A 57 -0.25 2.95 -8.32
N SER A 58 -0.79 4.01 -8.95
CA SER A 58 -1.06 5.27 -8.25
C SER A 58 -2.41 5.19 -7.50
N LYS A 59 -2.48 5.76 -6.30
CA LYS A 59 -3.74 5.93 -5.54
C LYS A 59 -4.79 6.72 -6.33
N ASP A 60 -4.36 7.73 -7.10
CA ASP A 60 -5.25 8.58 -7.91
C ASP A 60 -6.01 7.81 -8.98
N THR A 61 -5.43 6.69 -9.45
CA THR A 61 -6.08 5.82 -10.45
C THR A 61 -7.34 5.14 -9.89
N PHE A 62 -7.52 5.14 -8.57
CA PHE A 62 -8.59 4.44 -7.87
C PHE A 62 -9.58 5.38 -7.16
N ASN A 63 -9.51 6.70 -7.40
CA ASN A 63 -10.53 7.63 -6.91
C ASN A 63 -11.94 7.17 -7.36
N GLY A 64 -12.90 7.16 -6.43
CA GLY A 64 -14.28 6.71 -6.66
C GLY A 64 -14.44 5.20 -6.77
N CYS A 65 -13.35 4.41 -6.71
CA CYS A 65 -13.42 2.96 -6.69
C CYS A 65 -13.72 2.42 -5.29
N LYS A 66 -14.07 1.13 -5.25
CA LYS A 66 -14.20 0.36 -4.02
C LYS A 66 -13.12 -0.72 -3.96
N VAL A 67 -12.31 -0.64 -2.92
CA VAL A 67 -11.29 -1.62 -2.59
C VAL A 67 -11.81 -2.57 -1.51
N GLU A 68 -11.29 -3.79 -1.43
CA GLU A 68 -11.68 -4.71 -0.36
C GLU A 68 -10.99 -4.36 0.97
N ILE A 69 -9.65 -4.34 0.95
CA ILE A 69 -8.81 -4.11 2.13
C ILE A 69 -7.73 -3.10 1.74
N ILE A 70 -7.56 -2.08 2.59
CA ILE A 70 -6.47 -1.11 2.54
C ILE A 70 -5.57 -1.31 3.76
N MET A 71 -4.27 -1.23 3.54
CA MET A 71 -3.24 -1.16 4.58
C MET A 71 -2.42 0.11 4.35
N ASP A 72 -2.42 1.03 5.30
CA ASP A 72 -1.90 2.39 5.12
C ASP A 72 -1.53 2.98 6.50
N ASP A 73 -0.54 3.86 6.55
CA ASP A 73 -0.09 4.51 7.78
C ASP A 73 -0.92 5.74 8.13
N LEU A 74 -1.60 6.32 7.14
CA LEU A 74 -2.54 7.39 7.37
C LEU A 74 -3.69 6.90 8.26
N ASP A 75 -4.18 7.82 9.09
CA ASP A 75 -5.45 7.63 9.77
C ASP A 75 -6.59 7.45 8.76
N GLU A 76 -7.53 6.57 9.08
CA GLU A 76 -8.66 6.23 8.22
C GLU A 76 -9.46 7.48 7.77
N ASP A 77 -9.69 8.46 8.66
CA ASP A 77 -10.45 9.67 8.35
C ASP A 77 -9.62 10.69 7.55
N ILE A 78 -8.29 10.60 7.62
CA ILE A 78 -7.40 11.36 6.74
C ILE A 78 -7.42 10.74 5.35
N PHE A 79 -7.20 9.43 5.25
CA PHE A 79 -7.18 8.70 3.98
C PHE A 79 -8.48 8.92 3.16
N LYS A 80 -9.65 8.77 3.80
CA LYS A 80 -10.95 8.96 3.13
C LYS A 80 -11.11 10.35 2.53
N ARG A 81 -10.57 11.37 3.20
CA ARG A 81 -10.66 12.78 2.79
C ARG A 81 -9.76 13.09 1.61
N GLU A 82 -8.60 12.42 1.53
CA GLU A 82 -7.62 12.65 0.48
C GLU A 82 -7.93 11.89 -0.81
N TYR A 83 -8.30 10.61 -0.72
CA TYR A 83 -8.30 9.72 -1.90
C TYR A 83 -9.70 9.34 -2.43
N GLU A 84 -10.78 9.76 -1.76
CA GLU A 84 -12.19 9.45 -2.12
C GLU A 84 -12.44 7.97 -2.49
N THR A 85 -11.63 7.08 -1.92
CA THR A 85 -11.65 5.64 -2.18
C THR A 85 -12.39 4.95 -1.04
N SER A 86 -13.39 4.15 -1.37
CA SER A 86 -14.13 3.38 -0.38
C SER A 86 -13.52 2.00 -0.16
N PHE A 87 -13.69 1.44 1.04
CA PHE A 87 -13.16 0.11 1.37
C PHE A 87 -14.09 -0.68 2.29
N LYS A 88 -13.88 -2.00 2.39
CA LYS A 88 -14.59 -2.85 3.37
C LYS A 88 -13.83 -2.94 4.70
N GLU A 89 -12.50 -2.96 4.64
CA GLU A 89 -11.61 -3.07 5.80
C GLU A 89 -10.42 -2.12 5.63
N TYR A 90 -10.01 -1.50 6.74
CA TYR A 90 -8.85 -0.62 6.81
C TYR A 90 -7.93 -1.11 7.93
N ILE A 91 -6.66 -1.33 7.59
CA ILE A 91 -5.63 -1.76 8.52
C ILE A 91 -4.64 -0.60 8.63
N GLN A 92 -4.76 0.18 9.70
CA GLN A 92 -3.83 1.27 9.96
C GLN A 92 -2.50 0.71 10.48
N ILE A 93 -1.38 1.17 9.91
CA ILE A 93 -0.01 0.91 10.37
C ILE A 93 0.51 2.15 11.10
N GLY A 94 1.33 1.98 12.14
CA GLY A 94 1.80 3.06 13.02
C GLY A 94 3.30 3.26 13.00
#